data_AF-A0A7J8SEP4-F1
#
_entry.id   AF-A0A7J8SEP4-F1
#
_cell.length_a   1.000
_cell.length_b   1.000
_cell.length_c   1.000
_cell.angle_alpha   90.00
_cell.angle_beta   90.00
_cell.angle_gamma   90.00
#
_symmetry.space_group_name_H-M   'P 1'
#
loop_
_entity.id
_entity.type
_entity.pdbx_description
1 polymer ?
#
loop_
_entity_poly.entity_id
_entity_poly.type
_entity_poly.pdbx_seq_one_letter_code
_entity_poly.pdbx_strand_id
1 'polypeptide(L)'
;MLWKLVSAAIKDNNSLIKAKFSRKDSCRNYDIEAAIIKVTSHDNYVIDRRNAQIVFSWIRASSISLRPFVWALSKRVEKTRSWVVALKGLMLMHGVLRCKVPAVQNMGRLPFDFSDFTDGHSKLSKTWGFNAFLRDYYAFLDKRAALSYDQHNQKAQHRHPLMLQSLLNVQNLQFLLGLLLKVRPLADNMNVGLIIEAMNCVTVEIFDVYSKICNEIAEATAHAEEISLFLDFRSEYYGTPINANELPTVTQILEEDVQQKLERIANGDPDKTCRDIGFVENDKMAKDLTKENLIDAIVGQINKTKVSGLETIITDKWVVFL
;
A
#
# COMPACT_ATOMS: atom_id res chain seq x y z
N MET A 1 1.65 -33.82 -8.74
CA MET A 1 2.33 -32.63 -8.18
C MET A 1 3.80 -32.53 -8.60
N LEU A 2 4.56 -33.64 -8.62
CA LEU A 2 6.00 -33.66 -8.98
C LEU A 2 6.36 -32.97 -10.31
N TRP A 3 5.62 -33.23 -11.40
CA TRP A 3 5.93 -32.64 -12.71
C TRP A 3 5.90 -31.10 -12.75
N LYS A 4 5.04 -30.47 -11.95
CA LYS A 4 4.99 -28.99 -11.85
C LYS A 4 6.20 -28.44 -11.10
N LEU A 5 6.64 -29.12 -10.05
CA LEU A 5 7.83 -28.75 -9.27
C LEU A 5 9.11 -28.93 -10.09
N VAL A 6 9.22 -30.04 -10.83
CA VAL A 6 10.36 -30.29 -11.72
C VAL A 6 10.41 -29.25 -12.85
N SER A 7 9.27 -28.93 -13.48
CA SER A 7 9.19 -27.88 -14.49
C SER A 7 9.56 -26.49 -13.94
N ALA A 8 9.08 -26.16 -12.73
CA ALA A 8 9.43 -24.95 -12.00
C ALA A 8 10.95 -24.85 -11.77
N ALA A 9 11.57 -25.91 -11.24
CA ALA A 9 13.00 -25.96 -10.99
C ALA A 9 13.84 -25.83 -12.28
N ILE A 10 13.42 -26.47 -13.37
CA ILE A 10 14.08 -26.35 -14.68
C ILE A 10 14.03 -24.90 -15.20
N LYS A 11 12.88 -24.21 -15.07
CA LYS A 11 12.73 -22.81 -15.47
C LYS A 11 13.62 -21.88 -14.65
N ASP A 12 13.70 -22.10 -13.35
CA ASP A 12 14.55 -21.30 -12.47
C ASP A 12 16.04 -21.56 -12.74
N ASN A 13 16.44 -22.82 -12.98
CA ASN A 13 17.81 -23.16 -13.38
C ASN A 13 18.20 -22.57 -14.74
N ASN A 14 17.31 -22.62 -15.74
CA ASN A 14 17.56 -21.98 -17.03
C ASN A 14 17.75 -20.46 -16.88
N SER A 15 16.96 -19.83 -16.01
CA SER A 15 17.12 -18.42 -15.67
C SER A 15 18.49 -18.13 -15.03
N LEU A 16 18.95 -18.99 -14.11
CA LEU A 16 20.28 -18.86 -13.47
C LEU A 16 21.42 -19.05 -14.46
N ILE A 17 21.34 -20.05 -15.34
CA ILE A 17 22.33 -20.29 -16.40
C ILE A 17 22.40 -19.06 -17.31
N LYS A 18 21.25 -18.55 -17.76
CA LYS A 18 21.18 -17.32 -18.58
C LYS A 18 21.74 -16.09 -17.87
N ALA A 19 21.55 -15.98 -16.54
CA ALA A 19 22.15 -14.92 -15.74
C ALA A 19 23.68 -15.04 -15.71
N LYS A 20 24.20 -16.25 -15.49
CA LYS A 20 25.63 -16.54 -15.38
C LYS A 20 26.40 -16.29 -16.68
N PHE A 21 25.81 -16.66 -17.82
CA PHE A 21 26.47 -16.59 -19.14
C PHE A 21 26.14 -15.31 -19.93
N SER A 22 25.48 -14.35 -19.30
CA SER A 22 25.14 -13.10 -19.97
C SER A 22 26.29 -12.11 -19.98
N ARG A 23 26.34 -11.23 -20.99
CA ARG A 23 27.32 -10.14 -21.06
C ARG A 23 27.22 -9.23 -19.83
N LYS A 24 28.38 -8.77 -19.38
CA LYS A 24 28.54 -7.90 -18.21
C LYS A 24 28.13 -6.48 -18.59
N ASP A 25 27.03 -5.99 -18.03
CA ASP A 25 26.54 -4.61 -18.17
C ASP A 25 26.76 -3.83 -16.86
N SER A 26 26.87 -2.50 -16.94
CA SER A 26 27.10 -1.63 -15.77
C SER A 26 26.02 -1.72 -14.69
N CYS A 27 24.80 -2.10 -15.08
CA CYS A 27 23.66 -2.29 -14.18
C CYS A 27 23.47 -3.75 -13.75
N ARG A 28 24.37 -4.68 -14.10
CA ARG A 28 24.15 -6.11 -13.91
C ARG A 28 25.08 -6.71 -12.86
N ASN A 29 24.50 -7.22 -11.79
CA ASN A 29 25.19 -7.98 -10.76
C ASN A 29 24.60 -9.40 -10.70
N TYR A 30 25.43 -10.40 -10.99
CA TYR A 30 25.01 -11.81 -11.01
C TYR A 30 24.50 -12.29 -9.65
N ASP A 31 25.13 -11.86 -8.55
CA ASP A 31 24.74 -12.30 -7.21
C ASP A 31 23.37 -11.76 -6.82
N ILE A 32 23.07 -10.51 -7.19
CA ILE A 32 21.76 -9.89 -7.03
C ILE A 32 20.72 -10.58 -7.92
N GLU A 33 21.04 -10.81 -9.20
CA GLU A 33 20.14 -11.48 -10.14
C GLU A 33 19.83 -12.92 -9.67
N ALA A 34 20.82 -13.66 -9.21
CA ALA A 34 20.66 -15.02 -8.68
C ALA A 34 19.83 -15.04 -7.40
N ALA A 35 20.05 -14.10 -6.47
CA ALA A 35 19.24 -13.98 -5.26
C ALA A 35 17.78 -13.67 -5.60
N ILE A 36 17.52 -12.74 -6.52
CA ILE A 36 16.15 -12.44 -7.00
C ILE A 36 15.51 -13.67 -7.62
N ILE A 37 16.24 -14.41 -8.47
CA ILE A 37 15.73 -15.64 -9.10
C ILE A 37 15.33 -16.67 -8.03
N LYS A 38 16.12 -16.84 -6.98
CA LYS A 38 15.82 -17.77 -5.87
C LYS A 38 14.61 -17.31 -5.05
N VAL A 39 14.54 -16.02 -4.71
CA VAL A 39 13.41 -15.45 -3.95
C VAL A 39 12.11 -15.61 -4.71
N THR A 40 12.13 -15.30 -6.00
CA THR A 40 10.95 -15.31 -6.86
C THR A 40 10.82 -16.62 -7.63
N SER A 41 11.30 -17.73 -7.06
CA SER A 41 11.17 -19.07 -7.64
C SER A 41 9.71 -19.44 -7.91
N HIS A 42 9.50 -20.33 -8.87
CA HIS A 42 8.17 -20.82 -9.24
C HIS A 42 7.53 -21.76 -8.18
N ASP A 43 8.24 -22.02 -7.08
CA ASP A 43 7.72 -22.76 -5.95
C ASP A 43 6.58 -22.00 -5.26
N ASN A 44 5.43 -22.64 -5.14
CA ASN A 44 4.20 -22.04 -4.64
C ASN A 44 4.04 -22.11 -3.11
N TYR A 45 4.93 -22.83 -2.40
CA TYR A 45 4.73 -23.08 -0.98
C TYR A 45 5.36 -22.04 -0.05
N VAL A 46 6.56 -21.53 -0.38
CA VAL A 46 7.33 -20.69 0.55
C VAL A 46 8.12 -19.59 -0.20
N ILE A 47 8.25 -18.43 0.44
CA ILE A 47 9.20 -17.38 0.04
C ILE A 47 10.55 -17.70 0.66
N ASP A 48 11.61 -17.65 -0.14
CA ASP A 48 12.96 -17.81 0.38
C ASP A 48 13.37 -16.58 1.22
N ARG A 49 13.03 -16.64 2.50
CA ARG A 49 13.29 -15.57 3.47
C ARG A 49 14.78 -15.27 3.59
N ARG A 50 15.64 -16.28 3.47
CA ARG A 50 17.10 -16.10 3.61
C ARG A 50 17.64 -15.24 2.48
N ASN A 51 17.30 -15.58 1.24
CA ASN A 51 17.73 -14.79 0.09
C ASN A 51 17.06 -13.41 0.05
N ALA A 52 15.80 -13.28 0.50
CA ALA A 52 15.16 -11.97 0.63
C ALA A 52 15.88 -11.06 1.64
N GLN A 53 16.29 -11.58 2.79
CA GLN A 53 17.08 -10.81 3.77
C GLN A 53 18.42 -10.37 3.23
N ILE A 54 19.11 -11.24 2.48
CA ILE A 54 20.37 -10.87 1.82
C ILE A 54 20.14 -9.69 0.86
N VAL A 55 19.10 -9.75 0.04
CA VAL A 55 18.75 -8.65 -0.88
C VAL A 55 18.47 -7.34 -0.12
N PHE A 56 17.68 -7.39 0.96
CA PHE A 56 17.41 -6.20 1.76
C PHE A 56 18.67 -5.67 2.46
N SER A 57 19.56 -6.55 2.91
CA SER A 57 20.83 -6.15 3.51
C SER A 57 21.71 -5.38 2.52
N TRP A 58 21.76 -5.80 1.25
CA TRP A 58 22.51 -5.09 0.22
C TRP A 58 21.93 -3.71 -0.10
N ILE A 59 20.59 -3.61 -0.21
CA ILE A 59 19.90 -2.34 -0.49
C ILE A 59 20.11 -1.34 0.65
N ARG A 60 20.09 -1.81 1.91
CA ARG A 60 20.35 -0.96 3.09
C ARG A 60 21.82 -0.56 3.19
N ALA A 61 22.75 -1.46 2.85
CA ALA A 61 24.18 -1.19 2.93
C ALA A 61 24.66 -0.23 1.83
N SER A 62 24.11 -0.32 0.61
CA SER A 62 24.50 0.55 -0.49
C SER A 62 23.37 0.78 -1.49
N SER A 63 23.05 2.05 -1.73
CA SER A 63 22.09 2.48 -2.75
C SER A 63 22.53 2.14 -4.18
N ILE A 64 23.81 1.84 -4.40
CA ILE A 64 24.35 1.42 -5.72
C ILE A 64 23.73 0.07 -6.14
N SER A 65 23.39 -0.79 -5.17
CA SER A 65 22.78 -2.09 -5.42
C SER A 65 21.31 -2.01 -5.88
N LEU A 66 20.66 -0.85 -5.69
CA LEU A 66 19.25 -0.64 -6.04
C LEU A 66 19.01 -0.72 -7.54
N ARG A 67 19.85 -0.07 -8.36
CA ARG A 67 19.67 -0.07 -9.83
C ARG A 67 19.75 -1.49 -10.42
N PRO A 68 20.77 -2.31 -10.10
CA PRO A 68 20.80 -3.71 -10.51
C PRO A 68 19.62 -4.54 -9.99
N PHE A 69 19.19 -4.29 -8.75
CA PHE A 69 18.04 -4.97 -8.17
C PHE A 69 16.74 -4.67 -8.94
N VAL A 70 16.44 -3.38 -9.13
CA VAL A 70 15.26 -2.89 -9.86
C VAL A 70 15.22 -3.48 -11.26
N TRP A 71 16.34 -3.39 -12.00
CA TRP A 71 16.44 -3.94 -13.34
C TRP A 71 16.22 -5.46 -13.38
N ALA A 72 16.87 -6.21 -12.48
CA ALA A 72 16.76 -7.66 -12.44
C ALA A 72 15.35 -8.12 -12.05
N LEU A 73 14.71 -7.40 -11.13
CA LEU A 73 13.33 -7.67 -10.72
C LEU A 73 12.36 -7.38 -11.85
N SER A 74 12.37 -6.17 -12.44
CA SER A 74 11.49 -5.81 -13.57
C SER A 74 11.62 -6.81 -14.71
N LYS A 75 12.84 -7.13 -15.13
CA LYS A 75 13.10 -8.07 -16.21
C LYS A 75 12.53 -9.47 -15.95
N ARG A 76 12.52 -9.91 -14.68
CA ARG A 76 11.98 -11.21 -14.30
C ARG A 76 10.46 -11.21 -14.24
N VAL A 77 9.90 -10.14 -13.68
CA VAL A 77 8.48 -9.91 -13.43
C VAL A 77 7.71 -9.65 -14.74
N GLU A 78 8.30 -8.94 -15.71
CA GLU A 78 7.71 -8.70 -17.04
C GLU A 78 7.69 -9.96 -17.92
N LYS A 79 8.70 -10.82 -17.79
CA LYS A 79 8.82 -12.04 -18.61
C LYS A 79 7.99 -13.20 -18.10
N THR A 80 7.58 -13.17 -16.83
CA THR A 80 6.80 -14.25 -16.24
C THR A 80 5.32 -14.07 -16.52
N ARG A 81 4.64 -15.18 -16.83
CA ARG A 81 3.18 -15.26 -16.85
C ARG A 81 2.65 -16.11 -15.69
N SER A 82 3.44 -16.24 -14.61
CA SER A 82 3.11 -17.00 -13.41
C SER A 82 2.72 -16.07 -12.28
N TRP A 83 1.50 -16.22 -11.76
CA TRP A 83 1.02 -15.43 -10.61
C TRP A 83 1.92 -15.60 -9.37
N VAL A 84 2.54 -16.77 -9.19
CA VAL A 84 3.43 -17.06 -8.06
C VAL A 84 4.67 -16.17 -8.09
N VAL A 85 5.30 -16.08 -9.26
CA VAL A 85 6.52 -15.28 -9.45
C VAL A 85 6.18 -13.79 -9.38
N ALA A 86 5.06 -13.39 -9.97
CA ALA A 86 4.54 -12.04 -9.89
C ALA A 86 4.30 -11.61 -8.44
N LEU A 87 3.62 -12.44 -7.64
CA LEU A 87 3.31 -12.16 -6.25
C LEU A 87 4.57 -12.03 -5.39
N LYS A 88 5.50 -12.98 -5.54
CA LYS A 88 6.80 -12.91 -4.86
C LYS A 88 7.58 -11.66 -5.26
N GLY A 89 7.49 -11.24 -6.52
CA GLY A 89 8.08 -10.00 -7.00
C GLY A 89 7.49 -8.76 -6.33
N LEU A 90 6.16 -8.68 -6.25
CA LEU A 90 5.47 -7.58 -5.55
C LEU A 90 5.81 -7.55 -4.07
N MET A 91 5.83 -8.70 -3.38
CA MET A 91 6.20 -8.76 -1.96
C MET A 91 7.65 -8.34 -1.72
N LEU A 92 8.58 -8.75 -2.60
CA LEU A 92 9.96 -8.32 -2.51
C LEU A 92 10.07 -6.80 -2.71
N MET A 93 9.35 -6.25 -3.69
CA MET A 93 9.32 -4.82 -3.93
C MET A 93 8.68 -4.03 -2.80
N HIS A 94 7.61 -4.55 -2.19
CA HIS A 94 7.01 -3.99 -0.99
C HIS A 94 8.04 -3.86 0.13
N GLY A 95 8.79 -4.94 0.41
CA GLY A 95 9.87 -4.89 1.40
C GLY A 95 10.94 -3.84 1.08
N VAL A 96 11.28 -3.65 -0.20
CA VAL A 96 12.23 -2.61 -0.62
C VAL A 96 11.67 -1.21 -0.39
N LEU A 97 10.42 -0.95 -0.78
CA LEU A 97 9.75 0.35 -0.53
C LEU A 97 9.63 0.69 0.97
N ARG A 98 9.74 -0.32 1.84
CA ARG A 98 9.77 -0.15 3.30
C ARG A 98 11.17 0.14 3.85
N CYS A 99 12.23 -0.19 3.12
CA CYS A 99 13.57 0.25 3.49
C CYS A 99 13.60 1.77 3.33
N LYS A 100 13.68 2.53 4.44
CA LYS A 100 13.74 4.01 4.49
C LYS A 100 15.06 4.56 3.89
N VAL A 101 15.45 4.09 2.72
CA VAL A 101 16.65 4.46 1.98
C VAL A 101 16.27 5.58 1.00
N PRO A 102 16.92 6.75 1.02
CA PRO A 102 16.55 7.88 0.15
C PRO A 102 16.51 7.53 -1.34
N ALA A 103 17.41 6.66 -1.80
CA ALA A 103 17.45 6.22 -3.19
C ALA A 103 16.18 5.45 -3.61
N VAL A 104 15.54 4.73 -2.70
CA VAL A 104 14.27 4.02 -2.96
C VAL A 104 13.12 5.02 -3.05
N GLN A 105 13.11 6.04 -2.21
CA GLN A 105 12.08 7.09 -2.22
C GLN A 105 12.12 7.92 -3.51
N ASN A 106 13.31 8.05 -4.12
CA ASN A 106 13.50 8.76 -5.38
C ASN A 106 13.16 7.94 -6.64
N MET A 107 12.65 6.72 -6.50
CA MET A 107 12.35 5.85 -7.64
C MET A 107 11.09 6.29 -8.41
N GLY A 108 10.13 6.96 -7.76
CA GLY A 108 8.86 7.31 -8.38
C GLY A 108 7.91 6.11 -8.46
N ARG A 109 7.30 5.90 -9.63
CA ARG A 109 6.40 4.76 -9.89
C ARG A 109 7.16 3.44 -9.94
N LEU A 110 6.44 2.32 -9.88
CA LEU A 110 7.05 1.00 -10.01
C LEU A 110 7.68 0.83 -11.42
N PRO A 111 8.83 0.13 -11.50
CA PRO A 111 9.59 -0.04 -12.73
C PRO A 111 9.03 -1.15 -13.64
N PHE A 112 7.80 -1.61 -13.41
CA PHE A 112 7.08 -2.63 -14.15
C PHE A 112 5.57 -2.40 -14.00
N ASP A 113 4.76 -2.94 -14.89
CA ASP A 113 3.30 -2.77 -14.90
C ASP A 113 2.56 -4.11 -14.78
N PHE A 114 1.63 -4.17 -13.82
CA PHE A 114 0.75 -5.31 -13.58
C PHE A 114 -0.74 -4.96 -13.62
N SER A 115 -1.11 -3.76 -14.08
CA SER A 115 -2.50 -3.34 -14.26
C SER A 115 -3.33 -4.35 -15.09
N ASP A 116 -2.74 -4.87 -16.17
CA ASP A 116 -3.36 -5.85 -17.07
C ASP A 116 -2.87 -7.30 -16.84
N PHE A 117 -2.24 -7.59 -15.69
CA PHE A 117 -1.63 -8.89 -15.45
C PHE A 117 -2.63 -10.04 -15.60
N THR A 118 -2.24 -11.11 -16.30
CA THR A 118 -3.00 -12.36 -16.40
C THR A 118 -2.08 -13.58 -16.32
N ASP A 119 -2.43 -14.54 -15.46
CA ASP A 119 -1.71 -15.82 -15.41
C ASP A 119 -1.88 -16.60 -16.73
N GLY A 120 -0.76 -16.97 -17.34
CA GLY A 120 -0.70 -17.69 -18.61
C GLY A 120 -0.47 -19.19 -18.47
N HIS A 121 -0.50 -19.74 -17.25
CA HIS A 121 -0.19 -21.15 -16.98
C HIS A 121 -1.39 -21.99 -16.56
N SER A 122 -2.51 -21.35 -16.20
CA SER A 122 -3.74 -22.02 -15.78
C SER A 122 -4.99 -21.42 -16.42
N LYS A 123 -6.11 -22.16 -16.35
CA LYS A 123 -7.41 -21.67 -16.85
C LYS A 123 -7.85 -20.45 -16.04
N LEU A 124 -8.40 -19.45 -16.72
CA LEU A 124 -8.89 -18.21 -16.10
C LEU A 124 -9.90 -18.46 -14.97
N SER A 125 -10.76 -19.48 -15.09
CA SER A 125 -11.72 -19.86 -14.03
C SER A 125 -11.06 -20.27 -12.70
N LYS A 126 -9.77 -20.63 -12.71
CA LYS A 126 -9.00 -20.95 -11.50
C LYS A 126 -8.07 -19.82 -11.07
N THR A 127 -7.75 -18.87 -11.95
CA THR A 127 -6.74 -17.82 -11.70
C THR A 127 -7.29 -16.41 -11.60
N TRP A 128 -8.57 -16.19 -11.89
CA TRP A 128 -9.18 -14.85 -11.85
C TRP A 128 -8.95 -14.14 -10.50
N GLY A 129 -9.12 -14.85 -9.37
CA GLY A 129 -8.91 -14.28 -8.04
C GLY A 129 -7.46 -13.89 -7.79
N PHE A 130 -6.50 -14.70 -8.26
CA PHE A 130 -5.08 -14.39 -8.17
C PHE A 130 -4.69 -13.19 -9.05
N ASN A 131 -5.27 -13.09 -10.26
CA ASN A 131 -5.03 -11.96 -11.15
C ASN A 131 -5.56 -10.66 -10.54
N ALA A 132 -6.80 -10.67 -10.03
CA ALA A 132 -7.39 -9.51 -9.35
C ALA A 132 -6.55 -9.07 -8.15
N PHE A 133 -6.18 -10.02 -7.28
CA PHE A 133 -5.31 -9.76 -6.12
C PHE A 133 -3.99 -9.10 -6.50
N LEU A 134 -3.32 -9.60 -7.55
CA LEU A 134 -2.07 -9.04 -8.02
C LEU A 134 -2.22 -7.61 -8.56
N ARG A 135 -3.31 -7.34 -9.29
CA ARG A 135 -3.61 -6.00 -9.84
C ARG A 135 -3.89 -5.01 -8.71
N ASP A 136 -4.69 -5.39 -7.73
CA ASP A 136 -4.99 -4.56 -6.56
C ASP A 136 -3.72 -4.30 -5.74
N TYR A 137 -2.90 -5.34 -5.53
CA TYR A 137 -1.66 -5.21 -4.77
C TYR A 137 -0.63 -4.35 -5.50
N TYR A 138 -0.53 -4.48 -6.83
CA TYR A 138 0.28 -3.61 -7.68
C TYR A 138 -0.19 -2.15 -7.60
N ALA A 139 -1.50 -1.89 -7.74
CA ALA A 139 -2.05 -0.54 -7.68
C ALA A 139 -1.72 0.17 -6.36
N PHE A 140 -1.81 -0.57 -5.25
CA PHE A 140 -1.34 -0.08 -3.94
C PHE A 140 0.15 0.28 -3.97
N LEU A 141 1.02 -0.63 -4.39
CA LEU A 141 2.48 -0.43 -4.34
C LEU A 141 2.94 0.68 -5.26
N ASP A 142 2.35 0.78 -6.45
CA ASP A 142 2.65 1.82 -7.41
C ASP A 142 2.25 3.20 -6.91
N LYS A 143 1.05 3.33 -6.34
CA LYS A 143 0.63 4.59 -5.72
C LYS A 143 1.50 4.95 -4.52
N ARG A 144 1.87 3.98 -3.68
CA ARG A 144 2.77 4.19 -2.54
C ARG A 144 4.11 4.77 -2.99
N ALA A 145 4.71 4.19 -4.02
CA ALA A 145 6.01 4.61 -4.52
C ALA A 145 5.94 6.04 -5.10
N ALA A 146 4.89 6.36 -5.85
CA ALA A 146 4.63 7.71 -6.35
C ALA A 146 4.48 8.74 -5.23
N LEU A 147 3.69 8.44 -4.19
CA LEU A 147 3.51 9.34 -3.05
C LEU A 147 4.81 9.56 -2.27
N SER A 148 5.63 8.52 -2.11
CA SER A 148 6.93 8.65 -1.44
C SER A 148 7.88 9.58 -2.20
N TYR A 149 7.81 9.57 -3.53
CA TYR A 149 8.59 10.46 -4.39
C TYR A 149 8.14 11.92 -4.27
N ASP A 150 6.82 12.15 -4.34
CA ASP A 150 6.23 13.48 -4.21
C ASP A 150 6.56 14.09 -2.85
N GLN A 151 6.45 13.31 -1.76
CA GLN A 151 6.80 13.77 -0.41
C GLN A 151 8.29 14.12 -0.27
N HIS A 152 9.19 13.34 -0.86
CA HIS A 152 10.62 13.64 -0.83
C HIS A 152 10.93 14.94 -1.59
N ASN A 153 10.33 15.14 -2.77
CA ASN A 153 10.48 16.36 -3.55
C ASN A 153 9.89 17.60 -2.86
N GLN A 154 8.74 17.47 -2.20
CA GLN A 154 8.12 18.58 -1.47
C GLN A 154 8.95 19.03 -0.26
N LYS A 155 9.52 18.09 0.49
CA LYS A 155 10.44 18.40 1.61
C LYS A 155 11.68 19.17 1.14
N ALA A 156 12.19 18.87 -0.05
CA ALA A 156 13.31 19.57 -0.62
C ALA A 156 12.98 21.02 -1.08
N GLN A 157 11.70 21.36 -1.23
CA GLN A 157 11.26 22.60 -1.87
C GLN A 157 10.47 23.56 -0.94
N HIS A 158 10.24 23.22 0.33
CA HIS A 158 9.54 24.05 1.35
C HIS A 158 8.29 24.80 0.81
N ARG A 159 7.39 24.10 0.11
CA ARG A 159 6.37 24.75 -0.73
C ARG A 159 5.04 25.10 -0.07
N HIS A 160 4.66 24.52 1.07
CA HIS A 160 3.31 24.68 1.61
C HIS A 160 3.31 25.04 3.11
N PRO A 161 2.32 25.84 3.57
CA PRO A 161 2.01 25.98 4.99
C PRO A 161 1.77 24.61 5.63
N LEU A 162 2.27 24.41 6.85
CA LEU A 162 2.28 23.11 7.54
C LEU A 162 0.89 22.46 7.58
N MET A 163 -0.17 23.22 7.87
CA MET A 163 -1.54 22.72 7.93
C MET A 163 -2.07 22.20 6.57
N LEU A 164 -1.79 22.91 5.47
CA LEU A 164 -2.20 22.47 4.13
C LEU A 164 -1.48 21.17 3.73
N GLN A 165 -0.23 21.02 4.15
CA GLN A 165 0.55 19.82 3.93
C GLN A 165 -0.01 18.62 4.71
N SER A 166 -0.37 18.80 5.99
CA SER A 166 -1.00 17.74 6.80
C SER A 166 -2.33 17.28 6.21
N LEU A 167 -3.18 18.21 5.73
CA LEU A 167 -4.46 17.84 5.12
C LEU A 167 -4.27 17.04 3.81
N LEU A 168 -3.34 17.46 2.95
CA LEU A 168 -3.00 16.72 1.73
C LEU A 168 -2.39 15.34 2.05
N ASN A 169 -1.58 15.24 3.10
CA ASN A 169 -1.05 13.96 3.57
C ASN A 169 -2.18 13.02 4.03
N VAL A 170 -3.12 13.51 4.84
CA VAL A 170 -4.28 12.73 5.29
C VAL A 170 -5.09 12.21 4.10
N GLN A 171 -5.40 13.06 3.12
CA GLN A 171 -6.13 12.65 1.92
C GLN A 171 -5.38 11.55 1.14
N ASN A 172 -4.07 11.69 0.96
CA ASN A 172 -3.24 10.70 0.27
C ASN A 172 -3.15 9.37 1.04
N LEU A 173 -3.05 9.42 2.37
CA LEU A 173 -3.02 8.24 3.22
C LEU A 173 -4.38 7.52 3.25
N GLN A 174 -5.49 8.26 3.29
CA GLN A 174 -6.84 7.70 3.18
C GLN A 174 -7.05 6.99 1.84
N PHE A 175 -6.59 7.59 0.74
CA PHE A 175 -6.62 6.94 -0.57
C PHE A 175 -5.79 5.65 -0.59
N LEU A 176 -4.59 5.68 0.01
CA LEU A 176 -3.73 4.51 0.11
C LEU A 176 -4.35 3.39 0.95
N LEU A 177 -5.00 3.74 2.06
CA LEU A 177 -5.78 2.80 2.88
C LEU A 177 -6.92 2.18 2.07
N GLY A 178 -7.64 2.97 1.27
CA GLY A 178 -8.67 2.48 0.37
C GLY A 178 -8.14 1.46 -0.65
N LEU A 179 -6.92 1.65 -1.16
CA LEU A 179 -6.27 0.67 -2.04
C LEU A 179 -5.86 -0.60 -1.28
N LEU A 180 -5.29 -0.47 -0.07
CA LEU A 180 -4.90 -1.61 0.77
C LEU A 180 -6.09 -2.51 1.11
N LEU A 181 -7.24 -1.92 1.45
CA LEU A 181 -8.45 -2.66 1.79
C LEU A 181 -9.05 -3.43 0.60
N LYS A 182 -8.73 -3.04 -0.64
CA LYS A 182 -9.08 -3.81 -1.84
C LYS A 182 -8.22 -5.05 -2.02
N VAL A 183 -7.00 -5.06 -1.48
CA VAL A 183 -6.10 -6.23 -1.55
C VAL A 183 -6.61 -7.31 -0.61
N ARG A 184 -7.49 -8.18 -1.12
CA ARG A 184 -8.08 -9.29 -0.38
C ARG A 184 -8.29 -10.51 -1.27
N PRO A 185 -8.23 -11.73 -0.72
CA PRO A 185 -8.61 -12.92 -1.48
C PRO A 185 -10.09 -12.86 -1.87
N LEU A 186 -10.39 -13.08 -3.15
CA LEU A 186 -11.75 -13.01 -3.71
C LEU A 186 -12.32 -14.38 -4.09
N ALA A 187 -11.49 -15.43 -4.11
CA ALA A 187 -11.88 -16.77 -4.54
C ALA A 187 -11.51 -17.82 -3.50
N ASP A 188 -12.33 -18.88 -3.39
CA ASP A 188 -12.17 -19.94 -2.38
C ASP A 188 -10.82 -20.68 -2.47
N ASN A 189 -10.26 -20.75 -3.68
CA ASN A 189 -9.00 -21.43 -3.93
C ASN A 189 -7.75 -20.59 -3.59
N MET A 190 -7.92 -19.42 -2.97
CA MET A 190 -6.83 -18.52 -2.61
C MET A 190 -6.31 -18.73 -1.19
N ASN A 191 -6.82 -19.71 -0.45
CA ASN A 191 -6.26 -20.12 0.84
C ASN A 191 -4.94 -20.90 0.64
N VAL A 192 -3.91 -20.20 0.17
CA VAL A 192 -2.58 -20.72 -0.15
C VAL A 192 -1.56 -19.97 0.70
N GLY A 193 -0.54 -20.66 1.22
CA GLY A 193 0.47 -20.08 2.12
C GLY A 193 1.11 -18.79 1.60
N LEU A 194 1.36 -18.69 0.29
CA LEU A 194 1.90 -17.48 -0.33
C LEU A 194 0.95 -16.28 -0.27
N ILE A 195 -0.37 -16.50 -0.42
CA ILE A 195 -1.38 -15.44 -0.29
C ILE A 195 -1.51 -15.01 1.17
N ILE A 196 -1.49 -15.96 2.10
CA ILE A 196 -1.52 -15.66 3.54
C ILE A 196 -0.33 -14.79 3.93
N GLU A 197 0.88 -15.12 3.46
CA GLU A 197 2.06 -14.31 3.72
C GLU A 197 1.94 -12.90 3.11
N ALA A 198 1.39 -12.79 1.89
CA ALA A 198 1.12 -11.49 1.28
C ALA A 198 0.10 -10.68 2.10
N MET A 199 -0.97 -11.31 2.58
CA MET A 199 -1.97 -10.68 3.44
C MET A 199 -1.39 -10.22 4.78
N ASN A 200 -0.45 -10.96 5.36
CA ASN A 200 0.27 -10.52 6.56
C ASN A 200 1.04 -9.21 6.28
N CYS A 201 1.73 -9.11 5.14
CA CYS A 201 2.41 -7.87 4.74
C CYS A 201 1.42 -6.71 4.55
N VAL A 202 0.27 -6.95 3.89
CA VAL A 202 -0.78 -5.95 3.68
C VAL A 202 -1.38 -5.50 5.02
N THR A 203 -1.60 -6.42 5.95
CA THR A 203 -2.19 -6.13 7.27
C THR A 203 -1.29 -5.22 8.09
N VAL A 204 0.01 -5.51 8.17
CA VAL A 204 0.98 -4.64 8.84
C VAL A 204 0.96 -3.24 8.22
N GLU A 205 0.86 -3.15 6.90
CA GLU A 205 0.79 -1.88 6.21
C GLU A 205 -0.51 -1.11 6.48
N ILE A 206 -1.65 -1.79 6.59
CA ILE A 206 -2.92 -1.17 6.97
C ILE A 206 -2.78 -0.48 8.33
N PHE A 207 -2.22 -1.17 9.32
CA PHE A 207 -1.99 -0.59 10.64
C PHE A 207 -1.05 0.61 10.59
N ASP A 208 0.06 0.50 9.86
CA ASP A 208 1.02 1.61 9.75
C ASP A 208 0.40 2.84 9.06
N VAL A 209 -0.40 2.65 8.01
CA VAL A 209 -1.08 3.75 7.32
C VAL A 209 -2.15 4.35 8.24
N TYR A 210 -2.94 3.51 8.92
CA TYR A 210 -3.97 3.97 9.85
C TYR A 210 -3.37 4.79 11.01
N SER A 211 -2.29 4.32 11.63
CA SER A 211 -1.59 5.05 12.69
C SER A 211 -1.05 6.40 12.19
N LYS A 212 -0.52 6.47 10.96
CA LYS A 212 -0.09 7.75 10.37
C LYS A 212 -1.26 8.71 10.14
N ILE A 213 -2.40 8.22 9.66
CA ILE A 213 -3.61 9.04 9.51
C ILE A 213 -4.01 9.64 10.86
N CYS A 214 -4.06 8.82 11.91
CA CYS A 214 -4.41 9.29 13.24
C CYS A 214 -3.46 10.38 13.74
N ASN A 215 -2.15 10.21 13.54
CA ASN A 215 -1.15 11.18 13.97
C ASN A 215 -1.25 12.50 13.19
N GLU A 216 -1.39 12.46 11.86
CA GLU A 216 -1.51 13.67 11.03
C GLU A 216 -2.80 14.44 11.34
N ILE A 217 -3.89 13.74 11.67
CA ILE A 217 -5.13 14.38 12.13
C ILE A 217 -4.91 15.06 13.48
N ALA A 218 -4.26 14.39 14.44
CA ALA A 218 -4.00 14.95 15.76
C ALA A 218 -3.11 16.22 15.69
N GLU A 219 -2.12 16.22 14.81
CA GLU A 219 -1.29 17.41 14.53
C GLU A 219 -2.12 18.54 13.92
N ALA A 220 -2.99 18.24 12.94
CA ALA A 220 -3.84 19.23 12.32
C ALA A 220 -4.85 19.86 13.30
N THR A 221 -5.40 19.06 14.23
CA THR A 221 -6.31 19.56 15.27
C THR A 221 -5.59 20.44 16.28
N ALA A 222 -4.36 20.09 16.69
CA ALA A 222 -3.58 20.90 17.62
C ALA A 222 -3.28 22.30 17.04
N HIS A 223 -2.93 22.38 15.75
CA HIS A 223 -2.73 23.66 15.08
C HIS A 223 -4.02 24.49 14.94
N ALA A 224 -5.18 23.85 14.79
CA ALA A 224 -6.46 24.54 14.74
C ALA A 224 -6.82 25.17 16.11
N GLU A 225 -6.53 24.48 17.21
CA GLU A 225 -6.73 24.97 18.57
C GLU A 225 -5.84 26.18 18.88
N GLU A 226 -4.57 26.16 18.48
CA GLU A 226 -3.65 27.31 18.62
C GLU A 226 -4.16 28.54 17.87
N ILE A 227 -4.69 28.36 16.66
CA ILE A 227 -5.27 29.45 15.88
C ILE A 227 -6.55 29.97 16.55
N SER A 228 -7.40 29.08 17.08
CA SER A 228 -8.60 29.47 17.81
C SER A 228 -8.24 30.32 19.03
N LEU A 229 -7.31 29.86 19.86
CA LEU A 229 -6.80 30.59 21.03
C LEU A 229 -6.22 31.96 20.66
N PHE A 230 -5.47 32.04 19.54
CA PHE A 230 -4.93 33.30 19.06
C PHE A 230 -6.03 34.27 18.57
N LEU A 231 -7.06 33.78 17.90
CA LEU A 231 -8.19 34.58 17.43
C LEU A 231 -9.06 35.06 18.60
N ASP A 232 -9.29 34.20 19.59
CA ASP A 232 -10.01 34.54 20.82
C ASP A 232 -9.25 35.59 21.63
N PHE A 233 -7.93 35.39 21.85
CA PHE A 233 -7.06 36.37 22.50
C PHE A 233 -7.05 37.71 21.76
N ARG A 234 -7.02 37.69 20.42
CA ARG A 234 -7.07 38.91 19.62
C ARG A 234 -8.42 39.63 19.74
N SER A 235 -9.52 38.88 19.72
CA SER A 235 -10.88 39.41 19.92
C SER A 235 -11.03 40.05 21.31
N GLU A 236 -10.43 39.45 22.33
CA GLU A 236 -10.49 39.91 23.72
C GLU A 236 -9.64 41.17 23.97
N TYR A 237 -8.43 41.25 23.41
CA TYR A 237 -7.49 42.35 23.72
C TYR A 237 -7.48 43.51 22.72
N TYR A 238 -7.81 43.26 21.45
CA TYR A 238 -7.71 44.27 20.39
C TYR A 238 -9.07 44.65 19.78
N GLY A 239 -10.15 44.01 20.23
CA GLY A 239 -11.48 44.15 19.66
C GLY A 239 -11.60 43.54 18.26
N THR A 240 -12.83 43.21 17.87
CA THR A 240 -13.12 42.74 16.50
C THR A 240 -12.69 43.81 15.48
N PRO A 241 -12.02 43.44 14.37
CA PRO A 241 -11.64 44.39 13.34
C PRO A 241 -12.84 45.23 12.90
N ILE A 242 -12.66 46.55 12.78
CA ILE A 242 -13.70 47.56 12.50
C ILE A 242 -14.43 47.31 11.16
N ASN A 243 -14.02 46.32 10.38
CA ASN A 243 -14.64 45.90 9.12
C ASN A 243 -15.17 44.45 9.20
N ALA A 244 -15.93 44.13 10.26
CA ALA A 244 -16.39 42.79 10.64
C ALA A 244 -17.34 42.08 9.64
N ASN A 245 -17.59 42.64 8.46
CA ASN A 245 -18.42 42.02 7.43
C ASN A 245 -17.63 41.11 6.47
N GLU A 246 -16.30 40.98 6.59
CA GLU A 246 -15.47 40.22 5.63
C GLU A 246 -14.45 39.24 6.25
N LEU A 247 -14.48 38.94 7.56
CA LEU A 247 -13.64 37.86 8.11
C LEU A 247 -14.40 36.52 8.01
N PRO A 248 -13.84 35.47 7.39
CA PRO A 248 -14.46 34.16 7.38
C PRO A 248 -14.39 33.58 8.80
N THR A 249 -15.54 33.52 9.47
CA THR A 249 -15.70 32.72 10.68
C THR A 249 -15.39 31.28 10.30
N VAL A 250 -14.33 30.70 10.87
CA VAL A 250 -14.15 29.25 10.87
C VAL A 250 -15.20 28.72 11.84
N THR A 251 -16.42 28.54 11.34
CA THR A 251 -17.45 27.80 12.06
C THR A 251 -16.87 26.41 12.29
N GLN A 252 -16.71 26.02 13.54
CA GLN A 252 -16.62 24.61 13.89
C GLN A 252 -17.67 23.89 13.07
N ILE A 253 -17.25 22.88 12.32
CA ILE A 253 -18.15 22.07 11.53
C ILE A 253 -19.12 21.46 12.54
N LEU A 254 -20.34 22.00 12.64
CA LEU A 254 -21.37 21.45 13.51
C LEU A 254 -21.61 20.01 13.05
N GLU A 255 -21.60 19.06 13.99
CA GLU A 255 -21.91 17.66 13.69
C GLU A 255 -23.25 17.53 12.94
N GLU A 256 -24.17 18.48 13.16
CA GLU A 256 -25.44 18.63 12.45
C GLU A 256 -25.27 18.91 10.95
N ASP A 257 -24.29 19.72 10.52
CA ASP A 257 -24.03 20.02 9.10
C ASP A 257 -23.42 18.82 8.37
N VAL A 258 -22.58 18.05 9.07
CA VAL A 258 -22.00 16.80 8.54
C VAL A 258 -23.08 15.73 8.44
N GLN A 259 -23.92 15.57 9.46
CA GLN A 259 -25.03 14.63 9.45
C GLN A 259 -26.07 15.00 8.38
N GLN A 260 -26.43 16.27 8.25
CA GLN A 260 -27.38 16.73 7.24
C GLN A 260 -26.84 16.55 5.81
N LYS A 261 -25.53 16.71 5.61
CA LYS A 261 -24.89 16.46 4.30
C LYS A 261 -24.77 14.96 3.99
N LEU A 262 -24.51 14.13 4.99
CA LEU A 262 -24.53 12.66 4.86
C LEU A 262 -25.94 12.13 4.58
N GLU A 263 -26.98 12.71 5.19
CA GLU A 263 -28.38 12.39 4.90
C GLU A 263 -28.82 12.83 3.49
N ARG A 264 -28.35 13.98 3.00
CA ARG A 264 -28.61 14.42 1.61
C ARG A 264 -27.95 13.49 0.57
N ILE A 265 -26.75 12.99 0.86
CA ILE A 265 -26.04 12.02 -0.01
C ILE A 265 -26.72 10.64 0.05
N ALA A 266 -27.19 10.21 1.22
CA ALA A 266 -27.91 8.94 1.38
C ALA A 266 -29.32 8.96 0.73
N ASN A 267 -29.96 10.13 0.65
CA ASN A 267 -31.28 10.32 0.03
C ASN A 267 -31.24 10.69 -1.47
N GLY A 268 -30.06 10.74 -2.09
CA GLY A 268 -29.90 10.76 -3.54
C GLY A 268 -30.35 12.03 -4.27
N ASP A 269 -30.16 13.23 -3.70
CA ASP A 269 -30.38 14.49 -4.44
C ASP A 269 -29.05 15.03 -5.00
N PRO A 270 -28.82 15.04 -6.33
CA PRO A 270 -27.54 15.44 -6.91
C PRO A 270 -27.42 16.96 -6.98
N ASP A 271 -26.43 17.51 -6.26
CA ASP A 271 -26.01 18.90 -6.47
C ASP A 271 -25.43 19.05 -7.88
N LYS A 272 -25.98 20.01 -8.63
CA LYS A 272 -25.81 20.16 -10.07
C LYS A 272 -24.47 20.82 -10.40
N THR A 273 -23.36 20.10 -10.29
CA THR A 273 -22.13 20.46 -11.04
C THR A 273 -21.22 19.26 -11.31
N CYS A 274 -21.74 18.28 -12.05
CA CYS A 274 -20.99 17.51 -13.07
C CYS A 274 -21.94 16.51 -13.76
N ARG A 275 -22.50 16.93 -14.90
CA ARG A 275 -22.67 16.02 -16.06
C ARG A 275 -21.29 15.96 -16.72
N ASP A 276 -20.67 14.85 -17.06
CA ASP A 276 -21.14 13.52 -17.44
C ASP A 276 -20.12 12.46 -16.99
N ILE A 277 -20.58 11.24 -16.70
CA ILE A 277 -20.13 9.95 -17.23
C ILE A 277 -21.05 8.93 -16.56
N GLY A 278 -22.00 8.42 -17.34
CA GLY A 278 -23.02 7.49 -16.86
C GLY A 278 -22.43 6.14 -16.49
N PHE A 279 -22.90 5.60 -15.37
CA PHE A 279 -22.94 4.15 -15.14
C PHE A 279 -24.26 3.80 -14.45
N VAL A 280 -24.94 2.84 -15.06
CA VAL A 280 -26.23 2.29 -14.65
C VAL A 280 -26.07 1.57 -13.32
N GLU A 281 -26.82 2.02 -12.31
CA GLU A 281 -27.07 1.25 -11.09
C GLU A 281 -27.88 -0.01 -11.41
N ASN A 282 -27.39 -1.16 -10.97
CA ASN A 282 -28.21 -2.34 -10.80
C ASN A 282 -28.23 -2.64 -9.30
N ASP A 283 -29.28 -2.11 -8.69
CA ASP A 283 -29.59 -2.21 -7.28
C ASP A 283 -30.22 -3.58 -7.01
N LYS A 284 -29.59 -4.38 -6.13
CA LYS A 284 -30.25 -5.35 -5.24
C LYS A 284 -29.24 -6.06 -4.34
N MET A 285 -29.59 -6.05 -3.05
CA MET A 285 -29.02 -6.84 -1.95
C MET A 285 -27.89 -6.16 -1.14
N ALA A 286 -28.20 -5.00 -0.57
CA ALA A 286 -27.55 -4.52 0.64
C ALA A 286 -28.61 -4.00 1.63
N LYS A 287 -29.29 -4.93 2.31
CA LYS A 287 -29.94 -4.63 3.58
C LYS A 287 -29.30 -5.53 4.64
N ASP A 288 -28.94 -4.91 5.75
CA ASP A 288 -28.39 -5.47 7.00
C ASP A 288 -26.86 -5.63 7.15
N LEU A 289 -26.08 -4.63 6.77
CA LEU A 289 -24.74 -4.42 7.35
C LEU A 289 -24.60 -2.99 7.90
N THR A 290 -24.97 -2.79 9.17
CA THR A 290 -24.59 -1.59 9.93
C THR A 290 -23.16 -1.75 10.49
N LYS A 291 -22.42 -0.63 10.58
CA LYS A 291 -21.01 -0.57 11.05
C LYS A 291 -20.79 -1.30 12.39
N GLU A 292 -21.80 -1.30 13.25
CA GLU A 292 -21.74 -1.90 14.59
C GLU A 292 -21.67 -3.43 14.53
N ASN A 293 -22.46 -4.07 13.64
CA ASN A 293 -22.44 -5.53 13.47
C ASN A 293 -21.11 -6.07 12.91
N LEU A 294 -20.40 -5.25 12.12
CA LEU A 294 -19.08 -5.64 11.58
C LEU A 294 -18.00 -5.59 12.66
N ILE A 295 -18.03 -4.56 13.51
CA ILE A 295 -17.08 -4.40 14.62
C ILE A 295 -17.29 -5.53 15.64
N ASP A 296 -18.54 -5.84 16.00
CA ASP A 296 -18.85 -6.92 16.94
C ASP A 296 -18.54 -8.31 16.36
N ALA A 297 -18.74 -8.52 15.06
CA ALA A 297 -18.32 -9.76 14.40
C ALA A 297 -16.79 -9.93 14.38
N ILE A 298 -16.04 -8.85 14.18
CA ILE A 298 -14.58 -8.85 14.17
C ILE A 298 -14.02 -9.03 15.59
N VAL A 299 -14.56 -8.31 16.57
CA VAL A 299 -14.18 -8.43 17.99
C VAL A 299 -14.55 -9.82 18.54
N GLY A 300 -15.71 -10.37 18.14
CA GLY A 300 -16.13 -11.73 18.47
C GLY A 300 -15.21 -12.81 17.90
N GLN A 301 -14.62 -12.60 16.73
CA GLN A 301 -13.62 -13.50 16.14
C GLN A 301 -12.28 -13.42 16.89
N ILE A 302 -11.86 -12.22 17.30
CA ILE A 302 -10.61 -11.98 18.06
C ILE A 302 -10.66 -12.64 19.45
N ASN A 303 -11.82 -12.60 20.12
CA ASN A 303 -11.96 -13.24 21.44
C ASN A 303 -12.04 -14.77 21.36
N LYS A 304 -12.48 -15.33 20.23
CA LYS A 304 -12.42 -16.79 19.98
C LYS A 304 -11.02 -17.29 19.65
N THR A 305 -10.15 -16.44 19.09
CA THR A 305 -8.73 -16.77 18.81
C THR A 305 -7.79 -16.45 19.98
N LYS A 306 -8.32 -16.05 21.15
CA LYS A 306 -7.57 -15.98 22.41
C LYS A 306 -7.31 -17.38 22.98
N VAL A 307 -6.76 -18.27 22.14
CA VAL A 307 -6.03 -19.45 22.59
C VAL A 307 -4.63 -18.96 22.94
N SER A 308 -4.36 -18.97 24.24
CA SER A 308 -3.09 -18.73 24.89
C SER A 308 -1.89 -19.26 24.08
N GLY A 309 -0.94 -18.39 23.75
CA GLY A 309 0.45 -18.81 23.49
C GLY A 309 0.97 -18.74 22.05
N LEU A 310 0.49 -17.83 21.19
CA LEU A 310 1.18 -17.52 19.93
C LEU A 310 1.84 -16.14 19.98
N GLU A 311 3.07 -16.12 20.50
CA GLU A 311 4.06 -15.09 20.15
C GLU A 311 4.38 -15.18 18.65
N THR A 312 3.97 -14.18 17.87
CA THR A 312 4.45 -14.02 16.50
C THR A 312 5.68 -13.12 16.46
N ILE A 313 6.83 -13.71 16.11
CA ILE A 313 8.22 -13.17 16.06
C ILE A 313 8.41 -11.95 15.11
N ILE A 314 7.34 -11.38 14.56
CA ILE A 314 7.41 -10.30 13.55
C ILE A 314 7.53 -8.90 14.22
N THR A 315 7.19 -8.74 15.49
CA THR A 315 7.17 -7.41 16.14
C THR A 315 8.50 -6.98 16.75
N ASP A 316 9.35 -7.90 17.22
CA ASP A 316 10.42 -7.52 18.17
C ASP A 316 11.83 -7.39 17.55
N LYS A 317 12.01 -7.71 16.26
CA LYS A 317 13.33 -7.66 15.60
C LYS A 317 13.42 -6.71 14.40
N TRP A 318 12.38 -5.90 14.14
CA TRP A 318 12.33 -4.98 13.00
C TRP A 318 12.37 -3.50 13.38
N VAL A 319 12.39 -3.16 14.68
CA VAL A 319 12.61 -1.80 15.16
C VAL A 319 13.72 -1.83 16.20
N VAL A 320 14.95 -1.54 15.77
CA VAL A 320 15.95 -1.02 16.71
C VAL A 320 15.77 0.50 16.68
N PHE A 321 15.23 1.05 17.76
CA PHE A 321 15.31 2.47 18.00
C PHE A 321 16.77 2.83 18.24
N LEU A 322 17.30 3.68 17.37
CA LEU A 322 18.25 4.71 17.75
C LEU A 322 17.61 6.04 17.35
#